data_AF-A0A7K4CF63-F1
#
_entry.id   AF-A0A7K4CF63-F1
#
_cell.length_a   1.000
_cell.length_b   1.000
_cell.length_c   1.000
_cell.angle_alpha   90.00
_cell.angle_beta   90.00
_cell.angle_gamma   90.00
#
_symmetry.space_group_name_H-M   'P 1'
#
loop_
_entity.id
_entity.type
_entity.pdbx_description
1 polymer ?
#
loop_
_entity_poly.entity_id
_entity_poly.type
_entity_poly.pdbx_seq_one_letter_code
_entity_poly.pdbx_strand_id
1 'polypeptide(L)'
;EFVVAWAKETEIGKDIVITENDIKNLIMSKASVHAACVTLMKEAGVTRHEISTIYFAGAFGNYLDKKNATSIGLIPEIAIDQIKNIGNGAVAGANIALVDRRTRKKLDEIAYKIAYIELNAENSFMDEYTSSTFLPHTDLTLFPGVQKMLESCRIRRD
;
A
#
# COMPACT_ATOMS: atom_id res chain seq x y z
N GLU A 1 16.62 -16.76 -8.46
CA GLU A 1 16.57 -15.31 -8.79
C GLU A 1 16.07 -15.12 -10.22
N PHE A 2 15.59 -13.92 -10.55
CA PHE A 2 15.13 -13.52 -11.87
C PHE A 2 15.96 -12.32 -12.34
N VAL A 3 16.54 -12.39 -13.54
CA VAL A 3 17.35 -11.29 -14.08
C VAL A 3 16.45 -10.27 -14.76
N VAL A 4 16.44 -9.05 -14.23
CA VAL A 4 15.67 -7.91 -14.74
C VAL A 4 16.43 -7.20 -15.86
N ALA A 5 17.75 -7.08 -15.71
CA ALA A 5 18.65 -6.54 -16.73
C ALA A 5 19.99 -7.26 -16.66
N TRP A 6 20.49 -7.73 -17.81
CA TRP A 6 21.78 -8.42 -17.91
C TRP A 6 22.93 -7.42 -17.81
N ALA A 7 24.11 -7.86 -17.38
CA ALA A 7 25.30 -7.01 -17.19
C ALA A 7 25.69 -6.19 -18.42
N LYS A 8 25.41 -6.71 -19.63
CA LYS A 8 25.64 -6.00 -20.91
C LYS A 8 24.71 -4.80 -21.13
N GLU A 9 23.63 -4.71 -20.37
CA GLU A 9 22.59 -3.68 -20.44
C GLU A 9 22.74 -2.65 -19.30
N THR A 10 23.67 -2.84 -18.38
CA THR A 10 23.84 -2.02 -17.17
C THR A 10 25.18 -1.29 -17.15
N GLU A 11 25.20 -0.06 -16.63
CA GLU A 11 26.44 0.73 -16.49
C GLU A 11 27.35 0.20 -15.37
N ILE A 12 26.79 -0.57 -14.42
CA ILE A 12 27.55 -1.16 -13.31
C ILE A 12 28.28 -2.46 -13.70
N GLY A 13 28.11 -2.95 -14.93
CA GLY A 13 28.76 -4.16 -15.45
C GLY A 13 28.36 -5.44 -14.70
N LYS A 14 27.17 -5.47 -14.08
CA LYS A 14 26.63 -6.59 -13.31
C LYS A 14 25.15 -6.77 -13.61
N ASP A 15 24.67 -8.01 -13.51
CA ASP A 15 23.25 -8.32 -13.62
C ASP A 15 22.46 -7.61 -12.50
N ILE A 16 21.30 -7.05 -12.84
CA ILE A 16 20.31 -6.58 -11.88
C ILE A 16 19.29 -7.70 -11.72
N VAL A 17 19.21 -8.26 -10.51
CA VAL A 17 18.40 -9.44 -10.22
C VAL A 17 17.38 -9.16 -9.13
N ILE A 18 16.27 -9.92 -9.16
CA ILE A 18 15.30 -10.04 -8.06
C ILE A 18 15.41 -11.46 -7.51
N THR A 19 15.74 -11.59 -6.24
CA THR A 19 15.86 -12.89 -5.56
C THR A 19 14.55 -13.31 -4.90
N GLU A 20 14.46 -14.57 -4.49
CA GLU A 20 13.34 -15.04 -3.68
C GLU A 20 13.26 -14.33 -2.32
N ASN A 21 14.41 -13.93 -1.77
CA ASN A 21 14.46 -13.17 -0.53
C ASN A 21 13.88 -11.76 -0.72
N ASP A 22 14.14 -11.13 -1.86
CA ASP A 22 13.55 -9.82 -2.20
C ASP A 22 12.02 -9.94 -2.35
N ILE A 23 11.54 -11.01 -2.99
CA ILE A 23 10.10 -11.29 -3.11
C ILE A 23 9.48 -11.51 -1.72
N LYS A 24 10.12 -12.30 -0.85
CA LYS A 24 9.67 -12.50 0.54
C LYS A 24 9.62 -11.18 1.29
N ASN A 25 10.64 -10.33 1.19
CA ASN A 25 10.67 -9.02 1.83
C ASN A 25 9.56 -8.09 1.33
N LEU A 26 9.28 -8.10 0.02
CA LEU A 26 8.16 -7.38 -0.57
C LEU A 26 6.81 -7.87 -0.01
N ILE A 27 6.62 -9.19 0.05
CA ILE A 27 5.40 -9.81 0.59
C ILE A 27 5.20 -9.46 2.06
N MET A 28 6.25 -9.53 2.89
CA MET A 28 6.16 -9.14 4.30
C MET A 28 5.85 -7.65 4.46
N SER A 29 6.54 -6.79 3.69
CA SER A 29 6.33 -5.34 3.77
C SER A 29 4.91 -4.95 3.37
N LYS A 30 4.39 -5.51 2.26
CA LYS A 30 3.02 -5.22 1.83
C LYS A 30 1.99 -5.81 2.80
N ALA A 31 2.28 -6.98 3.40
CA ALA A 31 1.39 -7.61 4.38
C ALA A 31 1.19 -6.72 5.60
N SER A 32 2.27 -6.10 6.10
CA SER A 32 2.21 -5.15 7.22
C SER A 32 1.33 -3.94 6.90
N VAL A 33 1.44 -3.38 5.69
CA VAL A 33 0.62 -2.23 5.27
C VAL A 33 -0.85 -2.62 5.15
N HIS A 34 -1.16 -3.72 4.47
CA HIS A 34 -2.54 -4.17 4.31
C HIS A 34 -3.18 -4.49 5.66
N ALA A 35 -2.48 -5.24 6.52
CA ALA A 35 -2.97 -5.58 7.85
C ALA A 35 -3.19 -4.35 8.74
N ALA A 36 -2.31 -3.35 8.67
CA ALA A 36 -2.51 -2.07 9.34
C ALA A 36 -3.76 -1.36 8.83
N CYS A 37 -3.97 -1.29 7.51
CA CYS A 37 -5.19 -0.70 6.95
C CYS A 37 -6.45 -1.41 7.44
N VAL A 38 -6.50 -2.75 7.37
CA VAL A 38 -7.66 -3.53 7.79
C VAL A 38 -7.91 -3.41 9.29
N THR A 39 -6.87 -3.42 10.12
CA THR A 39 -6.98 -3.24 11.57
C THR A 39 -7.54 -1.87 11.90
N LEU A 40 -7.01 -0.80 11.29
CA LEU A 40 -7.52 0.56 11.50
C LEU A 40 -8.97 0.73 11.01
N MET A 41 -9.36 0.04 9.93
CA MET A 41 -10.74 0.03 9.45
C MET A 41 -11.68 -0.64 10.46
N LYS A 42 -11.27 -1.76 11.06
CA LYS A 42 -12.02 -2.45 12.12
C LYS A 42 -12.20 -1.56 13.34
N GLU A 43 -11.13 -0.93 13.81
CA GLU A 43 -11.17 0.01 14.94
C GLU A 43 -12.06 1.23 14.67
N ALA A 44 -12.05 1.73 13.42
CA ALA A 44 -12.93 2.82 13.00
C ALA A 44 -14.38 2.37 12.72
N GLY A 45 -14.66 1.07 12.72
CA GLY A 45 -15.98 0.50 12.42
C GLY A 45 -16.41 0.71 10.96
N VAL A 46 -15.46 0.81 10.02
CA VAL A 46 -15.73 1.06 8.60
C VAL A 46 -15.30 -0.11 7.73
N THR A 47 -16.00 -0.28 6.61
CA THR A 47 -15.69 -1.27 5.58
C THR A 47 -14.97 -0.64 4.40
N ARG A 48 -14.36 -1.47 3.53
CA ARG A 48 -13.67 -0.96 2.33
C ARG A 48 -14.60 -0.21 1.36
N HIS A 49 -15.90 -0.51 1.41
CA HIS A 49 -16.91 0.14 0.58
C HIS A 49 -17.25 1.56 1.06
N GLU A 50 -16.91 1.88 2.31
CA GLU A 50 -17.11 3.21 2.90
C GLU A 50 -15.89 4.12 2.72
N ILE A 51 -14.77 3.58 2.22
CA ILE A 51 -13.58 4.37 1.89
C ILE A 51 -13.83 5.16 0.62
N SER A 52 -13.87 6.49 0.76
CA SER A 52 -14.08 7.40 -0.36
C SER A 52 -12.81 7.67 -1.17
N THR A 53 -11.65 7.69 -0.53
CA THR A 53 -10.36 7.98 -1.17
C THR A 53 -9.20 7.41 -0.36
N ILE A 54 -8.23 6.80 -1.05
CA ILE A 54 -6.91 6.45 -0.48
C ILE A 54 -5.89 7.45 -1.02
N TYR A 55 -5.17 8.11 -0.12
CA TYR A 55 -4.10 9.04 -0.46
C TYR A 55 -2.73 8.38 -0.27
N PHE A 56 -1.94 8.28 -1.33
CA PHE A 56 -0.54 7.87 -1.28
C PHE A 56 0.38 9.08 -1.14
N ALA A 57 1.17 9.07 -0.08
CA ALA A 57 2.22 10.06 0.18
C ALA A 57 3.62 9.42 0.15
N GLY A 58 4.65 10.26 0.03
CA GLY A 58 6.05 9.87 0.04
C GLY A 58 6.63 9.64 -1.35
N ALA A 59 7.95 9.43 -1.40
CA ALA A 59 8.67 9.21 -2.66
C ALA A 59 8.16 7.97 -3.41
N PHE A 60 7.76 6.93 -2.67
CA PHE A 60 7.13 5.74 -3.22
C PHE A 60 5.76 6.05 -3.85
N GLY A 61 4.96 6.91 -3.20
CA GLY A 61 3.65 7.30 -3.67
C GLY A 61 3.64 8.04 -5.02
N ASN A 62 4.73 8.69 -5.43
CA ASN A 62 4.77 9.38 -6.72
C ASN A 62 4.85 8.44 -7.93
N TYR A 63 5.48 7.27 -7.77
CA TYR A 63 5.73 6.32 -8.86
C TYR A 63 4.97 5.01 -8.70
N LEU A 64 4.18 4.88 -7.63
CA LEU A 64 3.38 3.70 -7.38
C LEU A 64 2.24 3.59 -8.39
N ASP A 65 2.28 2.52 -9.18
CA ASP A 65 1.13 2.13 -10.01
C ASP A 65 0.02 1.58 -9.12
N LYS A 66 -1.14 2.26 -9.16
CA LYS A 66 -2.31 1.98 -8.31
C LYS A 66 -2.89 0.59 -8.57
N LYS A 67 -2.85 0.13 -9.82
CA LYS A 67 -3.33 -1.22 -10.19
C LYS A 67 -2.38 -2.24 -9.62
N ASN A 68 -1.07 -2.07 -9.80
CA ASN A 68 -0.08 -3.00 -9.26
C ASN A 68 -0.13 -3.07 -7.73
N ALA A 69 -0.27 -1.93 -7.04
CA ALA A 69 -0.44 -1.88 -5.59
C ALA A 69 -1.65 -2.70 -5.12
N THR A 70 -2.77 -2.59 -5.82
CA THR A 70 -3.98 -3.38 -5.54
C THR A 70 -3.77 -4.87 -5.89
N SER A 71 -3.15 -5.15 -7.04
CA SER A 71 -2.90 -6.52 -7.52
C SER A 71 -1.99 -7.34 -6.61
N ILE A 72 -1.03 -6.71 -5.93
CA ILE A 72 -0.19 -7.39 -4.94
C ILE A 72 -0.82 -7.43 -3.55
N GLY A 73 -1.97 -6.76 -3.35
CA GLY A 73 -2.65 -6.66 -2.06
C GLY A 73 -1.92 -5.76 -1.06
N LEU A 74 -1.34 -4.64 -1.51
CA LEU A 74 -0.71 -3.64 -0.64
C LEU A 74 -1.76 -2.82 0.13
N ILE A 75 -2.90 -2.57 -0.50
CA ILE A 75 -4.01 -1.77 0.04
C ILE A 75 -5.33 -2.51 -0.20
N PRO A 76 -6.39 -2.21 0.57
CA PRO A 76 -7.73 -2.73 0.29
C PRO A 76 -8.18 -2.40 -1.13
N GLU A 77 -8.84 -3.34 -1.80
CA GLU A 77 -9.37 -3.09 -3.14
C GLU A 77 -10.55 -2.12 -3.10
N ILE A 78 -10.31 -0.93 -3.67
CA ILE A 78 -11.30 0.12 -3.95
C ILE A 78 -11.21 0.56 -5.41
N ALA A 79 -12.08 1.46 -5.85
CA ALA A 79 -12.05 1.94 -7.24
C ALA A 79 -10.75 2.74 -7.52
N ILE A 80 -10.13 2.50 -8.68
CA ILE A 80 -8.81 3.04 -9.01
C ILE A 80 -8.79 4.58 -9.07
N ASP A 81 -9.90 5.20 -9.43
CA ASP A 81 -10.11 6.66 -9.45
C ASP A 81 -10.20 7.27 -8.04
N GLN A 82 -10.50 6.46 -7.02
CA GLN A 82 -10.47 6.84 -5.61
C GLN A 82 -9.07 6.76 -5.00
N ILE A 83 -8.05 6.31 -5.74
CA ILE A 83 -6.67 6.28 -5.26
C ILE A 83 -5.96 7.51 -5.81
N LYS A 84 -5.38 8.36 -4.94
CA LYS A 84 -4.76 9.64 -5.32
C LYS A 84 -3.36 9.76 -4.76
N ASN A 85 -2.43 10.26 -5.57
CA ASN A 85 -1.05 10.47 -5.15
C ASN A 85 -0.91 11.94 -4.78
N ILE A 86 -0.37 12.23 -3.59
CA ILE A 86 -0.18 13.60 -3.09
C ILE A 86 1.31 13.98 -3.01
N GLY A 87 2.20 13.09 -3.45
CA GLY A 87 3.64 13.26 -3.37
C GLY A 87 4.15 13.35 -1.94
N ASN A 88 5.18 14.16 -1.71
CA ASN A 88 5.77 14.27 -0.39
C ASN A 88 4.90 15.15 0.53
N GLY A 89 3.93 14.53 1.18
CA GLY A 89 3.00 15.19 2.10
C GLY A 89 3.70 15.89 3.27
N ALA A 90 4.83 15.38 3.76
CA ALA A 90 5.59 16.01 4.83
C ALA A 90 6.21 17.34 4.38
N VAL A 91 6.85 17.38 3.20
CA VAL A 91 7.42 18.61 2.63
C VAL A 91 6.33 19.61 2.25
N ALA A 92 5.25 19.14 1.63
CA ALA A 92 4.10 19.99 1.29
C ALA A 92 3.48 20.62 2.55
N GLY A 93 3.25 19.82 3.59
CA GLY A 93 2.74 20.28 4.88
C GLY A 93 3.67 21.28 5.58
N ALA A 94 4.98 21.01 5.57
CA ALA A 94 5.99 21.92 6.12
C ALA A 94 5.99 23.28 5.41
N ASN A 95 5.92 23.28 4.07
CA ASN A 95 5.84 24.51 3.28
C ASN A 95 4.57 25.31 3.60
N ILE A 96 3.41 24.65 3.68
CA ILE A 96 2.13 25.29 4.06
C ILE A 96 2.25 25.92 5.45
N ALA A 97 2.76 25.15 6.42
CA ALA A 97 2.93 25.62 7.79
C ALA A 97 3.92 26.80 7.87
N LEU A 98 4.97 26.81 7.05
CA LEU A 98 5.98 27.86 7.04
C LEU A 98 5.39 29.22 6.63
N VAL A 99 4.58 29.25 5.56
CA VAL A 99 4.10 30.50 4.94
C VAL A 99 2.76 31.00 5.50
N ASP A 100 1.92 30.12 6.05
CA ASP A 100 0.61 30.48 6.58
C ASP A 100 0.45 30.13 8.06
N ARG A 101 0.51 31.16 8.91
CA ARG A 101 0.34 31.05 10.36
C ARG A 101 -1.06 30.56 10.78
N ARG A 102 -2.12 30.90 10.02
CA ARG A 102 -3.49 30.45 10.33
C ARG A 102 -3.63 28.96 10.01
N THR A 103 -3.09 28.53 8.87
CA THR A 103 -3.11 27.11 8.52
C THR A 103 -2.22 26.29 9.45
N ARG A 104 -1.08 26.82 9.92
CA ARG A 104 -0.27 26.18 10.96
C ARG A 104 -1.09 25.83 12.21
N LYS A 105 -1.89 26.78 12.72
CA LYS A 105 -2.77 26.51 13.88
C LYS A 105 -3.79 25.39 13.61
N LYS A 106 -4.34 25.32 12.39
CA LYS A 106 -5.23 24.23 11.99
C LYS A 106 -4.50 22.88 11.96
N LEU A 107 -3.24 22.85 11.52
CA LEU A 107 -2.42 21.64 11.56
C LEU A 107 -2.18 21.18 13.01
N ASP A 108 -1.93 22.10 13.93
CA ASP A 108 -1.82 21.79 15.36
C ASP A 108 -3.14 21.18 15.89
N GLU A 109 -4.30 21.78 15.56
CA GLU A 109 -5.61 21.23 15.93
C GLU A 109 -5.88 19.84 15.36
N ILE A 110 -5.44 19.56 14.13
CA ILE A 110 -5.51 18.23 13.52
C ILE A 110 -4.63 17.26 14.31
N ALA A 111 -3.39 17.64 14.61
CA ALA A 111 -2.46 16.79 15.37
C ALA A 111 -3.04 16.41 16.74
N TYR A 112 -3.70 17.35 17.43
CA TYR A 112 -4.38 17.08 18.71
C TYR A 112 -5.57 16.12 18.62
N LYS A 113 -6.16 15.94 17.43
CA LYS A 113 -7.32 15.06 17.21
C LYS A 113 -6.92 13.67 16.72
N ILE A 114 -5.66 13.45 16.36
CA ILE A 114 -5.18 12.14 15.90
C ILE A 114 -5.15 11.19 17.09
N ALA A 115 -5.93 10.12 17.02
CA ALA A 115 -5.82 8.99 17.93
C ALA A 115 -4.75 8.02 17.42
N TYR A 116 -3.79 7.70 18.28
CA TYR A 116 -2.79 6.67 17.99
C TYR A 116 -3.36 5.29 18.37
N ILE A 117 -3.21 4.32 17.48
CA ILE A 117 -3.61 2.94 17.69
C ILE A 117 -2.34 2.08 17.65
N GLU A 118 -2.10 1.35 18.74
CA GLU A 118 -0.96 0.43 18.85
C GLU A 118 -1.30 -0.92 18.21
N LEU A 119 -0.96 -1.08 16.94
CA LEU A 119 -1.29 -2.29 16.16
C LEU A 119 -0.77 -3.59 16.80
N ASN A 120 0.36 -3.54 17.51
CA ASN A 120 0.92 -4.72 18.20
C ASN A 120 0.06 -5.18 19.40
N ALA A 121 -0.74 -4.29 19.98
CA ALA A 121 -1.66 -4.62 21.07
C ALA A 121 -3.00 -5.16 20.53
N GLU A 122 -3.27 -4.97 19.23
CA GLU A 122 -4.50 -5.44 18.60
C GLU A 122 -4.41 -6.92 18.26
N ASN A 123 -5.24 -7.73 18.92
CA ASN A 123 -5.26 -9.19 18.72
C ASN A 123 -5.47 -9.58 17.25
N SER A 124 -6.21 -8.76 16.49
CA SER A 124 -6.51 -9.05 15.09
C SER A 124 -5.38 -8.73 14.12
N PHE A 125 -4.39 -7.92 14.52
CA PHE A 125 -3.34 -7.46 13.60
C PHE A 125 -2.49 -8.63 13.08
N MET A 126 -2.09 -9.55 13.95
CA MET A 126 -1.26 -10.69 13.56
C MET A 126 -1.99 -11.68 12.64
N ASP A 127 -3.29 -11.85 12.84
CA ASP A 127 -4.15 -12.68 11.98
C ASP A 127 -4.29 -12.04 10.59
N GLU A 128 -4.51 -10.72 10.54
CA GLU A 128 -4.57 -9.96 9.28
C GLU A 128 -3.21 -9.95 8.57
N TYR A 129 -2.12 -9.78 9.31
CA TYR A 129 -0.76 -9.83 8.77
C TYR A 129 -0.49 -11.18 8.12
N THR A 130 -0.74 -12.27 8.85
CA THR A 130 -0.52 -13.64 8.36
C THR A 130 -1.37 -13.91 7.12
N SER A 131 -2.65 -13.56 7.14
CA SER A 131 -3.54 -13.68 5.98
C SER A 131 -3.08 -12.84 4.78
N SER A 132 -2.39 -11.73 5.05
CA SER A 132 -1.83 -10.83 4.05
C SER A 132 -0.46 -11.27 3.51
N THR A 133 0.14 -12.38 3.98
CA THR A 133 1.45 -12.87 3.46
C THR A 133 1.36 -13.63 2.12
N PHE A 134 0.26 -13.49 1.40
CA PHE A 134 0.03 -14.08 0.07
C PHE A 134 -0.26 -13.00 -0.95
N LEU A 135 -0.16 -13.28 -2.25
CA LEU A 135 -0.46 -12.32 -3.32
C LEU A 135 -1.81 -12.65 -3.99
N PRO A 136 -2.82 -11.75 -3.95
CA PRO A 136 -2.88 -10.52 -3.16
C PRO A 136 -3.15 -10.78 -1.67
N HIS A 137 -3.79 -11.89 -1.32
CA HIS A 137 -4.23 -12.25 0.03
C HIS A 137 -4.63 -13.74 0.08
N THR A 138 -4.76 -14.36 1.26
CA THR A 138 -5.29 -15.73 1.38
C THR A 138 -6.75 -15.84 0.94
N ASP A 139 -7.55 -14.83 1.29
CA ASP A 139 -8.93 -14.66 0.85
C ASP A 139 -9.01 -13.77 -0.40
N LEU A 140 -9.25 -14.37 -1.56
CA LEU A 140 -9.39 -13.67 -2.84
C LEU A 140 -10.70 -12.88 -2.96
N THR A 141 -11.72 -13.16 -2.14
CA THR A 141 -13.00 -12.46 -2.22
C THR A 141 -12.89 -10.98 -1.80
N LEU A 142 -11.85 -10.66 -1.03
CA LEU A 142 -11.47 -9.28 -0.69
C LEU A 142 -10.93 -8.49 -1.88
N PHE A 143 -10.49 -9.20 -2.93
CA PHE A 143 -9.87 -8.64 -4.14
C PHE A 143 -10.59 -9.08 -5.43
N PRO A 144 -11.87 -8.72 -5.62
CA PRO A 144 -12.69 -9.24 -6.71
C PRO A 144 -12.19 -8.87 -8.12
N GLY A 145 -11.58 -7.69 -8.29
CA GLY A 145 -11.00 -7.26 -9.56
C GLY A 145 -9.72 -8.02 -9.87
N VAL A 146 -8.89 -8.28 -8.85
CA VAL A 146 -7.68 -9.11 -9.01
C VAL A 146 -8.07 -10.56 -9.31
N GLN A 147 -9.10 -11.10 -8.63
CA GLN A 147 -9.62 -12.43 -8.90
C GLN A 147 -10.04 -12.58 -10.37
N LYS A 148 -10.86 -11.65 -10.89
CA LYS A 148 -11.28 -11.64 -12.31
C LYS A 148 -10.09 -11.55 -13.27
N MET A 149 -9.09 -10.74 -12.94
CA MET A 149 -7.86 -10.64 -13.73
C MET A 149 -7.13 -11.99 -13.79
N LEU A 150 -6.95 -12.67 -12.66
CA LEU A 150 -6.28 -13.98 -12.59
C LEU A 150 -7.04 -15.06 -13.38
N GLU A 151 -8.38 -15.07 -13.28
CA GLU A 151 -9.24 -15.98 -14.06
C GLU A 151 -9.06 -15.76 -15.57
N SER A 152 -9.03 -14.51 -16.04
CA SER A 152 -8.82 -14.19 -17.45
C SER A 152 -7.45 -14.64 -17.98
N CYS A 153 -6.41 -14.62 -17.14
CA CYS A 153 -5.07 -15.08 -17.49
C CYS A 153 -4.98 -16.61 -17.56
N ARG A 154 -5.77 -17.33 -16.76
CA ARG A 154 -5.84 -18.80 -16.78
C ARG A 154 -6.50 -19.31 -18.05
N ILE A 155 -7.57 -18.66 -18.50
CA ILE A 155 -8.30 -19.03 -19.74
C ILE A 155 -7.42 -18.87 -21.00
N ARG A 156 -6.42 -17.99 -20.99
CA ARG A 156 -5.50 -17.77 -22.12
C ARG A 156 -4.36 -18.80 -22.23
N ARG A 157 -4.28 -19.76 -21.31
CA ARG A 157 -3.24 -20.80 -21.28
C ARG A 157 -3.69 -22.14 -21.86
N ASP A 158 -4.96 -22.25 -22.25
CA ASP A 158 -5.54 -23.36 -23.00
C ASP A 158 -5.70 -22.98 -24.48
#